data_AF-A0A6I1E419-F1
#
_entry.id   AF-A0A6I1E419-F1
#
_cell.length_a   1.000
_cell.length_b   1.000
_cell.length_c   1.000
_cell.angle_alpha   90.00
_cell.angle_beta   90.00
_cell.angle_gamma   90.00
#
_symmetry.space_group_name_H-M   'P 1'
#
loop_
_entity.id
_entity.type
_entity.pdbx_description
1 polymer ?
#
loop_
_entity_poly.entity_id
_entity_poly.type
_entity_poly.pdbx_seq_one_letter_code
_entity_poly.pdbx_strand_id
1 'polypeptide(L)'
;MPNLKTTLITATFIATATSAQAGSKYLTGPEIGDLYTSHSFEYWGKTKGTSHYTPTTFTVEDETNGNFSGKWWIKDNKYCRKFNNGYKHCDKVKKEGNGIYSSRGYKFKLK
;
A
#
# COMPACT_ATOMS: atom_id res chain seq x y z
N MET A 1 47.32 53.57 14.67
CA MET A 1 47.00 52.13 14.56
C MET A 1 45.58 51.91 15.06
N PRO A 2 44.55 51.71 14.21
CA PRO A 2 43.24 51.28 14.67
C PRO A 2 43.06 49.76 14.56
N ASN A 3 42.56 49.17 15.64
CA ASN A 3 42.23 47.76 15.83
C ASN A 3 41.09 47.31 14.91
N LEU A 4 41.32 46.25 14.12
CA LEU A 4 40.31 45.57 13.32
C LEU A 4 39.60 44.52 14.20
N LYS A 5 38.34 44.75 14.56
CA LYS A 5 37.50 43.76 15.24
C LYS A 5 36.93 42.80 14.20
N THR A 6 37.39 41.55 14.22
CA THR A 6 36.88 40.45 13.40
C THR A 6 35.52 40.00 13.95
N THR A 7 34.44 40.33 13.23
CA THR A 7 33.11 39.81 13.50
C THR A 7 32.91 38.51 12.74
N LEU A 8 32.77 37.39 13.48
CA LEU A 8 32.36 36.11 12.92
C LEU A 8 30.86 36.17 12.58
N ILE A 9 30.50 35.95 11.32
CA ILE A 9 29.09 35.78 10.89
C ILE A 9 28.82 34.27 10.80
N THR A 10 28.12 33.73 11.79
CA THR A 10 27.68 32.33 11.77
C THR A 10 26.45 32.21 10.86
N ALA A 11 26.64 31.65 9.67
CA ALA A 11 25.54 31.36 8.76
C ALA A 11 24.78 30.11 9.23
N THR A 12 23.58 30.30 9.77
CA THR A 12 22.67 29.19 10.12
C THR A 12 22.01 28.66 8.85
N PHE A 13 22.47 27.52 8.35
CA PHE A 13 21.77 26.78 7.30
C PHE A 13 20.51 26.14 7.89
N ILE A 14 19.36 26.74 7.61
CA ILE A 14 18.05 26.16 7.94
C ILE A 14 17.75 25.12 6.84
N ALA A 15 18.07 23.86 7.11
CA ALA A 15 17.62 22.73 6.29
C ALA A 15 16.11 22.54 6.53
N THR A 16 15.27 23.08 5.66
CA THR A 16 13.84 22.77 5.63
C THR A 16 13.67 21.36 5.07
N ALA A 17 13.61 20.37 5.97
CA ALA A 17 13.14 19.04 5.65
C ALA A 17 11.68 19.13 5.20
N THR A 18 11.48 19.23 3.88
CA THR A 18 10.14 19.16 3.31
C THR A 18 9.73 17.70 3.34
N SER A 19 9.02 17.30 4.39
CA SER A 19 8.33 16.01 4.43
C SER A 19 7.26 16.06 3.34
N ALA A 20 7.58 15.53 2.15
CA ALA A 20 6.61 15.29 1.11
C ALA A 20 5.58 14.31 1.66
N GLN A 21 4.46 14.86 2.16
CA GLN A 21 3.32 14.07 2.58
C GLN A 21 2.76 13.43 1.32
N ALA A 22 3.15 12.17 1.08
CA ALA A 22 2.70 11.39 -0.05
C ALA A 22 1.17 11.29 0.01
N GLY A 23 0.50 12.15 -0.76
CA GLY A 23 -0.94 12.22 -0.83
C GLY A 23 -1.52 10.87 -1.25
N SER A 24 -2.67 10.52 -0.69
CA SER A 24 -3.32 9.25 -1.04
C SER A 24 -3.84 9.30 -2.48
N LYS A 25 -3.33 8.43 -3.37
CA LYS A 25 -3.75 8.34 -4.78
C LYS A 25 -4.41 6.98 -5.05
N TYR A 26 -5.58 6.98 -5.70
CA TYR A 26 -6.17 5.73 -6.23
C TYR A 26 -5.36 5.19 -7.40
N LEU A 27 -5.13 3.89 -7.39
CA LEU A 27 -4.38 3.19 -8.42
C LEU A 27 -5.29 2.81 -9.58
N THR A 28 -4.74 2.90 -10.79
CA THR A 28 -5.33 2.38 -12.02
C THR A 28 -5.22 0.85 -12.07
N GLY A 29 -5.98 0.22 -12.97
CA GLY A 29 -5.94 -1.23 -13.19
C GLY A 29 -4.53 -1.74 -13.50
N PRO A 30 -3.79 -1.14 -14.45
CA PRO A 30 -2.39 -1.49 -14.70
C PRO A 30 -1.49 -1.34 -13.47
N GLU A 31 -1.56 -0.22 -12.75
CA GLU A 31 -0.77 -0.02 -11.51
C GLU A 31 -1.08 -1.09 -10.45
N ILE A 32 -2.36 -1.51 -10.33
CA ILE A 32 -2.75 -2.62 -9.45
C ILE A 32 -2.17 -3.95 -9.96
N GLY A 33 -2.18 -4.17 -11.28
CA GLY A 33 -1.67 -5.39 -11.92
C GLY A 33 -0.20 -5.62 -11.63
N ASP A 34 0.60 -4.60 -11.82
CA ASP A 34 2.05 -4.65 -11.59
C ASP A 34 2.38 -4.96 -10.12
N LEU A 35 1.57 -4.45 -9.19
CA LEU A 35 1.80 -4.65 -7.75
C LEU A 35 1.52 -6.08 -7.29
N TYR A 36 0.54 -6.77 -7.89
CA TYR A 36 0.06 -8.03 -7.35
C TYR A 36 0.49 -9.25 -8.15
N THR A 37 0.87 -9.13 -9.42
CA THR A 37 1.19 -10.29 -10.27
C THR A 37 2.30 -11.15 -9.65
N SER A 38 1.97 -12.40 -9.28
CA SER A 38 2.87 -13.37 -8.64
C SER A 38 3.41 -13.00 -7.25
N HIS A 39 2.84 -11.98 -6.60
CA HIS A 39 3.29 -11.52 -5.28
C HIS A 39 2.38 -12.04 -4.16
N SER A 40 3.01 -12.30 -3.03
CA SER A 40 2.30 -12.52 -1.77
C SER A 40 2.14 -11.18 -1.07
N PHE A 41 1.09 -10.99 -0.30
CA PHE A 41 0.93 -9.81 0.54
C PHE A 41 0.26 -10.15 1.85
N GLU A 42 0.58 -9.37 2.86
CA GLU A 42 -0.17 -9.35 4.12
C GLU A 42 -1.24 -8.28 4.04
N TYR A 43 -2.42 -8.58 4.57
CA TYR A 43 -3.44 -7.57 4.81
C TYR A 43 -3.77 -7.43 6.30
N TRP A 44 -4.13 -6.20 6.67
CA TRP A 44 -4.33 -5.78 8.05
C TRP A 44 -5.62 -4.94 8.15
N GLY A 45 -6.42 -5.13 9.20
CA GLY A 45 -7.70 -4.46 9.41
C GLY A 45 -8.44 -5.05 10.62
N LYS A 46 -9.76 -5.30 10.49
CA LYS A 46 -10.52 -6.06 11.51
C LYS A 46 -10.01 -7.49 11.69
N THR A 47 -9.33 -8.02 10.67
CA THR A 47 -8.69 -9.33 10.63
C THR A 47 -7.31 -9.15 10.00
N LYS A 48 -6.34 -9.97 10.41
CA LYS A 48 -5.02 -10.06 9.78
C LYS A 48 -4.95 -11.33 8.95
N GLY A 49 -4.28 -11.29 7.82
CA GLY A 49 -4.07 -12.47 7.00
C GLY A 49 -2.96 -12.34 5.97
N THR A 50 -2.60 -13.50 5.40
CA THR A 50 -1.67 -13.58 4.26
C THR A 50 -2.45 -13.98 3.01
N SER A 51 -1.97 -13.53 1.87
CA SER A 51 -2.68 -13.55 0.61
C SER A 51 -1.70 -13.78 -0.52
N HIS A 52 -1.90 -14.83 -1.31
CA HIS A 52 -0.98 -15.20 -2.39
C HIS A 52 -1.64 -14.99 -3.74
N TYR A 53 -1.26 -13.95 -4.49
CA TYR A 53 -1.82 -13.71 -5.81
C TYR A 53 -1.07 -14.48 -6.90
N THR A 54 -1.79 -15.35 -7.59
CA THR A 54 -1.37 -15.89 -8.88
C THR A 54 -2.39 -15.49 -9.95
N PRO A 55 -2.02 -15.49 -11.25
CA PRO A 55 -2.94 -15.18 -12.34
C PRO A 55 -4.20 -16.05 -12.40
N THR A 56 -4.17 -17.26 -11.81
CA THR A 56 -5.26 -18.24 -11.92
C THR A 56 -5.96 -18.55 -10.59
N THR A 57 -5.28 -18.36 -9.48
CA THR A 57 -5.71 -18.82 -8.14
C THR A 57 -5.14 -17.94 -7.05
N PHE A 58 -5.83 -17.86 -5.92
CA PHE A 58 -5.25 -17.23 -4.74
C PHE A 58 -5.72 -17.89 -3.44
N THR A 59 -4.84 -17.87 -2.45
CA THR A 59 -5.11 -18.41 -1.11
C THR A 59 -5.07 -17.26 -0.12
N VAL A 60 -6.16 -17.09 0.62
CA VAL A 60 -6.27 -16.22 1.79
C VAL A 60 -6.13 -17.09 3.02
N GLU A 61 -5.11 -16.84 3.83
CA GLU A 61 -5.08 -17.30 5.20
C GLU A 61 -5.54 -16.13 6.08
N ASP A 62 -6.79 -16.17 6.56
CA ASP A 62 -7.35 -15.16 7.46
C ASP A 62 -7.37 -15.70 8.89
N GLU A 63 -6.81 -14.96 9.85
CA GLU A 63 -6.76 -15.40 11.26
C GLU A 63 -8.15 -15.51 11.93
N THR A 64 -9.20 -14.88 11.37
CA THR A 64 -10.56 -14.87 11.92
C THR A 64 -11.45 -15.95 11.33
N ASN A 65 -11.22 -16.35 10.08
CA ASN A 65 -12.11 -17.29 9.40
C ASN A 65 -11.36 -18.53 8.82
N GLY A 66 -10.03 -18.62 8.96
CA GLY A 66 -9.20 -19.73 8.47
C GLY A 66 -8.69 -19.55 7.03
N ASN A 67 -8.24 -20.66 6.44
CA ASN A 67 -7.68 -20.71 5.08
C ASN A 67 -8.80 -20.81 4.03
N PHE A 68 -9.07 -19.72 3.31
CA PHE A 68 -9.95 -19.72 2.14
C PHE A 68 -9.15 -19.68 0.84
N SER A 69 -9.69 -20.34 -0.18
CA SER A 69 -9.21 -20.21 -1.56
C SER A 69 -10.25 -19.51 -2.43
N GLY A 70 -9.83 -18.97 -3.57
CA GLY A 70 -10.70 -18.26 -4.49
C GLY A 70 -10.07 -17.88 -5.84
N LYS A 71 -10.67 -16.90 -6.51
CA LYS A 71 -10.17 -16.24 -7.72
C LYS A 71 -10.11 -14.73 -7.56
N TRP A 72 -9.08 -14.10 -8.09
CA TRP A 72 -8.85 -12.66 -8.03
C TRP A 72 -8.54 -12.14 -9.41
N TRP A 73 -8.93 -10.90 -9.67
CA TRP A 73 -8.70 -10.26 -10.96
C TRP A 73 -8.84 -8.74 -10.82
N ILE A 74 -8.42 -8.02 -11.83
CA ILE A 74 -8.57 -6.57 -11.91
C ILE A 74 -9.72 -6.26 -12.86
N LYS A 75 -10.61 -5.36 -12.44
CA LYS A 75 -11.72 -4.89 -13.26
C LYS A 75 -11.99 -3.42 -12.96
N ASP A 76 -12.01 -2.57 -13.98
CA ASP A 76 -12.38 -1.15 -13.89
C ASP A 76 -11.64 -0.39 -12.76
N ASN A 77 -10.30 -0.50 -12.72
CA ASN A 77 -9.43 0.09 -11.68
C ASN A 77 -9.74 -0.39 -10.24
N LYS A 78 -10.31 -1.60 -10.11
CA LYS A 78 -10.57 -2.24 -8.82
C LYS A 78 -9.89 -3.59 -8.76
N TYR A 79 -9.47 -3.92 -7.55
CA TYR A 79 -9.02 -5.25 -7.19
C TYR A 79 -10.22 -6.09 -6.75
N CYS A 80 -10.52 -7.14 -7.51
CA CYS A 80 -11.66 -8.02 -7.28
C CYS A 80 -11.24 -9.39 -6.73
N ARG A 81 -12.12 -9.97 -5.91
CA ARG A 81 -11.97 -11.27 -5.27
C ARG A 81 -13.27 -12.05 -5.28
N LYS A 82 -13.21 -13.37 -5.48
CA LYS A 82 -14.31 -14.33 -5.33
C LYS A 82 -13.79 -15.53 -4.55
N PHE A 83 -14.36 -15.77 -3.38
CA PHE A 83 -14.03 -16.91 -2.53
C PHE A 83 -14.83 -18.15 -2.95
N ASN A 84 -14.35 -19.33 -2.57
CA ASN A 84 -15.01 -20.60 -2.89
C ASN A 84 -16.41 -20.73 -2.27
N ASN A 85 -16.68 -20.03 -1.16
CA ASN A 85 -18.02 -19.94 -0.56
C ASN A 85 -19.00 -19.05 -1.35
N GLY A 86 -18.60 -18.52 -2.50
CA GLY A 86 -19.43 -17.68 -3.36
C GLY A 86 -19.36 -16.19 -3.06
N TYR A 87 -18.76 -15.77 -1.93
CA TYR A 87 -18.58 -14.35 -1.61
C TYR A 87 -17.71 -13.67 -2.67
N LYS A 88 -18.22 -12.58 -3.25
CA LYS A 88 -17.54 -11.82 -4.31
C LYS A 88 -17.50 -10.34 -3.93
N HIS A 89 -16.34 -9.71 -4.12
CA HIS A 89 -16.14 -8.32 -3.78
C HIS A 89 -15.10 -7.63 -4.69
N CYS A 90 -15.21 -6.31 -4.86
CA CYS A 90 -14.25 -5.49 -5.59
C CYS A 90 -13.97 -4.19 -4.83
N ASP A 91 -12.70 -3.93 -4.53
CA ASP A 91 -12.24 -2.74 -3.81
C ASP A 91 -11.46 -1.80 -4.72
N LYS A 92 -11.67 -0.49 -4.57
CA LYS A 92 -10.69 0.48 -5.06
C LYS A 92 -9.47 0.41 -4.15
N VAL A 93 -8.29 0.49 -4.74
CA VAL A 93 -7.03 0.43 -4.01
C VAL A 93 -6.33 1.77 -4.16
N LYS A 94 -5.83 2.32 -3.05
CA LYS A 94 -5.08 3.58 -3.01
C LYS A 94 -3.70 3.36 -2.40
N LYS A 95 -2.71 4.10 -2.90
CA LYS A 95 -1.38 4.19 -2.30
C LYS A 95 -1.34 5.38 -1.35
N GLU A 96 -0.80 5.19 -0.16
CA GLU A 96 -0.64 6.23 0.86
C GLU A 96 0.67 5.99 1.61
N GLY A 97 1.62 6.92 1.44
CA GLY A 97 3.01 6.70 1.82
C GLY A 97 3.60 5.45 1.15
N ASN A 98 4.21 4.59 1.97
CA ASN A 98 4.78 3.31 1.54
C ASN A 98 3.78 2.15 1.63
N GLY A 99 2.49 2.44 1.90
CA GLY A 99 1.44 1.44 2.06
C GLY A 99 0.41 1.49 0.94
N ILE A 100 -0.29 0.37 0.78
CA ILE A 100 -1.42 0.24 -0.13
C ILE A 100 -2.67 -0.06 0.70
N TYR A 101 -3.82 0.50 0.35
CA TYR A 101 -5.04 0.40 1.15
C TYR A 101 -6.26 0.18 0.25
N SER A 102 -7.15 -0.72 0.65
CA SER A 102 -8.48 -0.81 0.06
C SER A 102 -9.38 0.34 0.55
N SER A 103 -10.40 0.67 -0.24
CA SER A 103 -11.50 1.55 0.17
C SER A 103 -12.25 1.09 1.43
N ARG A 104 -12.09 -0.18 1.86
CA ARG A 104 -12.69 -0.73 3.07
C ARG A 104 -11.78 -0.67 4.30
N GLY A 105 -10.61 -0.03 4.19
CA GLY A 105 -9.69 0.15 5.31
C GLY A 105 -8.70 -1.00 5.52
N TYR A 106 -8.71 -2.03 4.65
CA TYR A 106 -7.64 -3.03 4.68
C TYR A 106 -6.35 -2.43 4.14
N LYS A 107 -5.25 -2.55 4.89
CA LYS A 107 -3.91 -2.18 4.46
C LYS A 107 -3.21 -3.42 3.90
N PHE A 108 -2.56 -3.31 2.75
CA PHE A 108 -1.80 -4.35 2.10
C PHE A 108 -0.30 -4.03 2.14
N LYS A 109 0.51 -5.05 2.41
CA LYS A 109 1.97 -5.00 2.36
C LYS A 109 2.47 -6.17 1.51
N LEU A 110 3.08 -5.87 0.37
CA LEU A 110 3.71 -6.90 -0.48
C LEU A 110 4.86 -7.58 0.30
N LYS A 111 4.99 -8.89 0.13
CA LYS A 111 6.07 -9.74 0.64
C LYS A 111 7.01 -10.13 -0.49
#